data_AF-A0A2D0XTE4-F1
#
_entry.id   AF-A0A2D0XTE4-F1
#
_cell.length_a   1.000
_cell.length_b   1.000
_cell.length_c   1.000
_cell.angle_alpha   90.00
_cell.angle_beta   90.00
_cell.angle_gamma   90.00
#
_symmetry.space_group_name_H-M   'P 1'
#
loop_
_entity.id
_entity.type
_entity.pdbx_description
1 polymer ?
#
loop_
_entity_poly.entity_id
_entity_poly.type
_entity_poly.pdbx_seq_one_letter_code
_entity_poly.pdbx_strand_id
1 'polypeptide(L)'
;ILAWSMSFWPFSKSKQKIFTDDLQKITFSTDSEEANNIFNQTTGSDRKKQLDEFIDKKVKKFITFADQLTDPKITEGDKKTSFDLAIESLTKIKNNKNLLVGHDEAYLKVDTNKTTVQGEIKIIVDEYIKFKTQIKTALNLE
;
A
#
# COMPACT_ATOMS: atom_id res chain seq x y z
N ILE A 1 -39.13 9.54 -12.34
CA ILE A 1 -37.69 9.20 -12.46
C ILE A 1 -36.99 9.94 -11.34
N LEU A 2 -36.61 9.22 -10.27
CA LEU A 2 -35.91 9.81 -9.13
C LEU A 2 -34.48 10.13 -9.57
N ALA A 3 -34.16 11.42 -9.69
CA ALA A 3 -32.81 11.89 -9.90
C ALA A 3 -31.99 11.51 -8.66
N TRP A 4 -31.26 10.40 -8.74
CA TRP A 4 -30.15 10.15 -7.85
C TRP A 4 -29.23 11.36 -8.00
N SER A 5 -29.16 12.16 -6.94
CA SER A 5 -28.19 13.23 -6.83
C SER A 5 -26.83 12.58 -7.01
N MET A 6 -26.24 12.71 -8.20
CA MET A 6 -24.81 12.55 -8.33
C MET A 6 -24.23 13.62 -7.43
N SER A 7 -23.93 13.24 -6.20
CA SER A 7 -23.10 14.04 -5.31
C SER A 7 -21.77 14.16 -6.03
N PHE A 8 -21.66 15.20 -6.85
CA PHE A 8 -20.48 15.54 -7.60
C PHE A 8 -19.50 16.03 -6.56
N TRP A 9 -18.82 15.08 -5.92
CA TRP A 9 -17.76 15.38 -4.98
C TRP A 9 -16.60 15.92 -5.81
N PRO A 10 -16.28 17.23 -5.74
CA PRO A 10 -15.26 17.81 -6.57
C PRO A 10 -13.92 17.47 -5.94
N PHE A 11 -13.38 16.29 -6.24
CA PHE A 11 -12.04 15.96 -5.78
C PHE A 11 -11.07 16.91 -6.44
N SER A 12 -10.33 17.64 -5.60
CA SER A 12 -9.49 18.74 -6.01
C SER A 12 -8.40 18.26 -6.98
N LYS A 13 -7.89 19.17 -7.81
CA LYS A 13 -6.68 18.94 -8.63
C LYS A 13 -5.51 18.38 -7.80
N SER A 14 -5.48 18.64 -6.48
CA SER A 14 -4.48 18.06 -5.59
C SER A 14 -4.60 16.54 -5.46
N LYS A 15 -5.80 15.95 -5.35
CA LYS A 15 -5.96 14.49 -5.28
C LYS A 15 -5.62 13.81 -6.60
N GLN A 16 -6.01 14.42 -7.73
CA GLN A 16 -5.61 13.94 -9.06
C GLN A 16 -4.08 13.90 -9.16
N LYS A 17 -3.40 14.98 -8.80
CA LYS A 17 -1.94 15.06 -8.80
C LYS A 17 -1.30 14.01 -7.89
N ILE A 18 -1.75 13.88 -6.64
CA ILE A 18 -1.22 12.88 -5.70
C ILE A 18 -1.37 11.48 -6.28
N PHE A 19 -2.48 11.18 -6.95
CA PHE A 19 -2.67 9.89 -7.58
C PHE A 19 -1.75 9.71 -8.78
N THR A 20 -1.80 10.58 -9.78
CA THR A 20 -1.08 10.42 -11.06
C THR A 20 0.43 10.61 -10.94
N ASP A 21 0.86 11.60 -10.18
CA ASP A 21 2.24 12.06 -10.19
C ASP A 21 3.06 11.41 -9.08
N ASP A 22 2.42 11.01 -7.97
CA ASP A 22 3.11 10.52 -6.78
C ASP A 22 2.81 9.04 -6.52
N LEU A 23 1.56 8.68 -6.28
CA LEU A 23 1.15 7.31 -5.93
C LEU A 23 1.39 6.32 -7.09
N GLN A 24 1.11 6.72 -8.34
CA GLN A 24 1.30 5.84 -9.50
C GLN A 24 2.77 5.47 -9.74
N LYS A 25 3.71 6.37 -9.42
CA LYS A 25 5.15 6.11 -9.56
C LYS A 25 5.68 5.09 -8.56
N ILE A 26 4.95 4.81 -7.49
CA ILE A 26 5.31 3.74 -6.56
C ILE A 26 4.88 2.41 -7.18
N THR A 27 5.88 1.61 -7.52
CA THR A 27 5.70 0.25 -8.05
C THR A 27 6.39 -0.75 -7.13
N PHE A 28 5.82 -1.94 -7.08
CA PHE A 28 6.39 -3.10 -6.43
C PHE A 28 6.74 -4.11 -7.52
N SER A 29 7.85 -4.82 -7.32
CA SER A 29 8.14 -6.06 -8.04
C SER A 29 7.20 -7.17 -7.57
N THR A 30 7.41 -8.39 -8.06
CA THR A 30 6.70 -9.56 -7.48
C THR A 30 7.10 -9.76 -6.02
N ASP A 31 6.23 -10.39 -5.24
CA ASP A 31 6.50 -10.70 -3.82
C ASP A 31 7.77 -11.56 -3.66
N SER A 32 7.98 -12.51 -4.57
CA SER A 32 9.18 -13.34 -4.63
C SER A 32 10.44 -12.51 -4.89
N GLU A 33 10.41 -11.60 -5.87
CA GLU A 33 11.56 -10.72 -6.16
C GLU A 33 11.91 -9.82 -4.99
N GLU A 34 10.93 -9.16 -4.37
CA GLU A 34 11.16 -8.28 -3.23
C GLU A 34 11.71 -9.07 -2.03
N ALA A 35 11.17 -10.27 -1.76
CA ALA A 35 11.68 -11.16 -0.71
C ALA A 35 13.09 -11.67 -1.03
N ASN A 36 13.39 -11.98 -2.29
CA ASN A 36 14.72 -12.39 -2.74
C ASN A 36 15.74 -11.26 -2.56
N ASN A 37 15.38 -10.01 -2.87
CA ASN A 37 16.28 -8.86 -2.69
C ASN A 37 16.74 -8.71 -1.22
N ILE A 38 15.87 -9.05 -0.28
CA ILE A 38 16.18 -9.11 1.14
C ILE A 38 17.04 -10.36 1.43
N PHE A 39 16.54 -11.57 1.15
CA PHE A 39 17.17 -12.81 1.62
C PHE A 39 18.42 -13.26 0.83
N ASN A 40 18.70 -12.66 -0.33
CA ASN A 40 19.95 -12.86 -1.05
C ASN A 40 21.14 -12.20 -0.34
N GLN A 41 20.90 -11.33 0.66
CA GLN A 41 21.97 -10.81 1.50
C GLN A 41 22.49 -11.89 2.47
N THR A 42 23.79 -11.87 2.73
CA THR A 42 24.50 -12.91 3.48
C THR A 42 24.30 -12.82 5.00
N THR A 43 24.12 -11.61 5.54
CA THR A 43 24.02 -11.40 6.99
C THR A 43 22.64 -10.91 7.42
N GLY A 44 22.23 -11.22 8.66
CA GLY A 44 20.96 -10.74 9.22
C GLY A 44 20.87 -9.20 9.25
N SER A 45 21.98 -8.52 9.53
CA SER A 45 22.09 -7.06 9.47
C SER A 45 21.85 -6.52 8.05
N ASP A 46 22.48 -7.12 7.03
CA ASP A 46 22.27 -6.70 5.64
C ASP A 46 20.84 -6.94 5.18
N ARG A 47 20.23 -8.07 5.59
CA ARG A 47 18.81 -8.35 5.36
C ARG A 47 17.92 -7.32 6.03
N LYS A 48 18.20 -6.95 7.28
CA LYS A 48 17.44 -5.94 8.00
C LYS A 48 17.53 -4.58 7.32
N LYS A 49 18.73 -4.18 6.90
CA LYS A 49 18.93 -2.95 6.13
C LYS A 49 18.13 -2.97 4.82
N GLN A 50 18.16 -4.05 4.05
CA GLN A 50 17.37 -4.16 2.82
C GLN A 50 15.86 -4.12 3.08
N LEU A 51 15.39 -4.78 4.15
CA LEU A 51 13.99 -4.74 4.54
C LEU A 51 13.55 -3.33 4.93
N ASP A 52 14.34 -2.64 5.75
CA ASP A 52 14.05 -1.27 6.17
C ASP A 52 14.08 -0.30 4.98
N GLU A 53 15.01 -0.48 4.02
CA GLU A 53 15.03 0.27 2.77
C GLU A 53 13.78 0.02 1.92
N PHE A 54 13.31 -1.23 1.80
CA PHE A 54 12.06 -1.56 1.12
C PHE A 54 10.86 -0.85 1.78
N ILE A 55 10.77 -0.92 3.11
CA ILE A 55 9.70 -0.29 3.89
C ILE A 55 9.73 1.24 3.70
N ASP A 56 10.89 1.87 3.85
CA ASP A 56 11.01 3.33 3.83
C ASP A 56 10.84 3.92 2.43
N LYS A 57 11.46 3.30 1.42
CA LYS A 57 11.44 3.83 0.05
C LYS A 57 10.12 3.56 -0.68
N LYS A 58 9.42 2.46 -0.35
CA LYS A 58 8.19 2.06 -1.05
C LYS A 58 6.97 2.13 -0.14
N VAL A 59 6.92 1.32 0.92
CA VAL A 59 5.68 1.09 1.70
C VAL A 59 5.23 2.35 2.47
N LYS A 60 6.14 3.01 3.20
CA LYS A 60 5.81 4.24 3.95
C LYS A 60 5.43 5.39 3.03
N LYS A 61 6.11 5.54 1.88
CA LYS A 61 5.75 6.55 0.88
C LYS A 61 4.35 6.29 0.32
N PHE A 62 4.05 5.04 0.00
CA PHE A 62 2.71 4.65 -0.46
C PHE A 62 1.65 5.00 0.58
N ILE A 63 1.85 4.60 1.84
CA ILE A 63 0.93 4.90 2.94
C ILE A 63 0.70 6.41 3.07
N THR A 64 1.76 7.21 2.96
CA THR A 64 1.66 8.68 3.08
C THR A 64 0.71 9.28 2.03
N PHE A 65 0.88 8.90 0.76
CA PHE A 65 0.01 9.38 -0.31
C PHE A 65 -1.40 8.78 -0.22
N ALA A 66 -1.52 7.51 0.18
CA ALA A 66 -2.79 6.85 0.40
C ALA A 66 -3.61 7.52 1.52
N ASP A 67 -2.97 7.92 2.61
CA ASP A 67 -3.58 8.68 3.70
C ASP A 67 -4.10 10.04 3.22
N GLN A 68 -3.34 10.74 2.37
CA GLN A 68 -3.80 12.01 1.78
C GLN A 68 -5.00 11.83 0.82
N LEU A 69 -5.06 10.72 0.09
CA LEU A 69 -6.19 10.44 -0.80
C LEU A 69 -7.45 10.06 -0.01
N THR A 70 -7.28 9.44 1.16
CA THR A 70 -8.36 8.97 2.02
C THR A 70 -8.83 10.01 3.06
N ASP A 71 -8.36 11.24 2.95
CA ASP A 71 -8.80 12.37 3.76
C ASP A 71 -9.37 13.50 2.85
N PRO A 72 -10.57 14.08 3.13
CA PRO A 72 -11.58 13.63 4.08
C PRO A 72 -12.22 12.30 3.68
N LYS A 73 -12.76 11.59 4.67
CA LYS A 73 -13.53 10.37 4.46
C LYS A 73 -14.79 10.64 3.63
N ILE A 74 -15.09 9.73 2.71
CA ILE A 74 -16.39 9.67 2.04
C ILE A 74 -17.31 8.84 2.93
N THR A 75 -18.35 9.46 3.48
CA THR A 75 -19.26 8.80 4.43
C THR A 75 -20.59 8.37 3.80
N GLU A 76 -20.93 8.90 2.62
CA GLU A 76 -22.25 8.73 2.00
C GLU A 76 -22.16 8.66 0.46
N GLY A 77 -23.19 8.09 -0.17
CA GLY A 77 -23.35 7.98 -1.62
C GLY A 77 -22.66 6.78 -2.28
N ASP A 78 -22.85 6.65 -3.59
CA ASP A 78 -22.46 5.47 -4.39
C ASP A 78 -20.95 5.16 -4.37
N LYS A 79 -20.13 6.17 -4.03
CA LYS A 79 -18.66 6.07 -3.97
C LYS A 79 -18.14 5.50 -2.65
N LYS A 80 -19.00 5.42 -1.62
CA LYS A 80 -18.63 4.97 -0.27
C LYS A 80 -18.07 3.54 -0.28
N THR A 81 -18.70 2.62 -1.00
CA THR A 81 -18.28 1.21 -1.04
C THR A 81 -16.84 1.07 -1.55
N SER A 82 -16.50 1.69 -2.68
CA SER A 82 -15.12 1.69 -3.18
C SER A 82 -14.16 2.40 -2.22
N PHE A 83 -14.61 3.47 -1.57
CA PHE A 83 -13.78 4.17 -0.58
C PHE A 83 -13.47 3.29 0.64
N ASP A 84 -14.48 2.61 1.20
CA ASP A 84 -14.31 1.70 2.33
C ASP A 84 -13.37 0.53 1.97
N LEU A 85 -13.50 -0.03 0.77
CA LEU A 85 -12.60 -1.07 0.27
C LEU A 85 -11.14 -0.55 0.14
N ALA A 86 -10.95 0.69 -0.30
CA ALA A 86 -9.62 1.31 -0.30
C ALA A 86 -9.07 1.45 1.13
N ILE A 87 -9.88 1.88 2.09
CA ILE A 87 -9.47 1.96 3.51
C ILE A 87 -9.09 0.58 4.06
N GLU A 88 -9.85 -0.47 3.74
CA GLU A 88 -9.56 -1.83 4.16
C GLU A 88 -8.20 -2.30 3.61
N SER A 89 -7.95 -2.11 2.31
CA SER A 89 -6.65 -2.42 1.70
C SER A 89 -5.52 -1.63 2.35
N LEU A 90 -5.69 -0.34 2.59
CA LEU A 90 -4.70 0.49 3.28
C LEU A 90 -4.42 -0.01 4.71
N THR A 91 -5.44 -0.49 5.42
CA THR A 91 -5.31 -1.08 6.76
C THR A 91 -4.50 -2.37 6.71
N LYS A 92 -4.77 -3.26 5.76
CA LYS A 92 -3.98 -4.50 5.56
C LYS A 92 -2.51 -4.20 5.26
N ILE A 93 -2.24 -3.18 4.43
CA ILE A 93 -0.87 -2.72 4.14
C ILE A 93 -0.18 -2.22 5.41
N LYS A 94 -0.84 -1.36 6.20
CA LYS A 94 -0.31 -0.84 7.46
C LYS A 94 0.01 -1.95 8.46
N ASN A 95 -0.88 -2.94 8.59
CA ASN A 95 -0.69 -4.07 9.48
C ASN A 95 0.51 -4.93 9.05
N ASN A 96 0.62 -5.27 7.77
CA ASN A 96 1.76 -6.07 7.27
C ASN A 96 3.07 -5.28 7.30
N LYS A 97 3.04 -3.96 7.08
CA LYS A 97 4.20 -3.10 7.33
C LYS A 97 4.66 -3.19 8.79
N ASN A 98 3.74 -3.24 9.75
CA ASN A 98 4.10 -3.36 11.17
C ASN A 98 4.71 -4.73 11.50
N LEU A 99 4.20 -5.82 10.90
CA LEU A 99 4.81 -7.15 11.02
C LEU A 99 6.24 -7.14 10.49
N LEU A 100 6.44 -6.61 9.28
CA LEU A 100 7.76 -6.50 8.66
C LEU A 100 8.75 -5.67 9.50
N VAL A 101 8.31 -4.55 10.08
CA VAL A 101 9.15 -3.74 10.98
C VAL A 101 9.56 -4.53 12.23
N GLY A 102 8.68 -5.41 12.73
CA GLY A 102 8.89 -6.22 13.92
C GLY A 102 9.93 -7.33 13.77
N HIS A 103 10.31 -7.70 12.54
CA HIS A 103 11.37 -8.68 12.29
C HIS A 103 12.74 -8.07 12.57
N ASP A 104 13.41 -8.62 13.58
CA ASP A 104 14.77 -8.24 13.95
C ASP A 104 15.83 -9.01 13.15
N GLU A 105 17.10 -8.66 13.35
CA GLU A 105 18.22 -9.31 12.64
C GLU A 105 18.32 -10.82 12.94
N ALA A 106 17.99 -11.24 14.16
CA ALA A 106 18.05 -12.64 14.56
C ALA A 106 17.00 -13.46 13.81
N TYR A 107 15.79 -12.93 13.68
CA TYR A 107 14.73 -13.51 12.88
C TYR A 107 15.11 -13.59 11.40
N LEU A 108 15.62 -12.50 10.83
CA LEU A 108 15.96 -12.43 9.40
C LEU A 108 17.19 -13.27 9.02
N LYS A 109 18.06 -13.61 9.98
CA LYS A 109 19.19 -14.52 9.76
C LYS A 109 18.76 -15.95 9.42
N VAL A 110 17.56 -16.37 9.83
CA VAL A 110 17.06 -17.73 9.60
C VAL A 110 16.39 -17.82 8.23
N ASP A 111 16.98 -18.55 7.29
CA ASP A 111 16.50 -18.62 5.90
C ASP A 111 15.07 -19.15 5.76
N THR A 112 14.63 -20.04 6.65
CA THR A 112 13.25 -20.57 6.63
C THR A 112 12.19 -19.51 6.88
N ASN A 113 12.56 -18.38 7.49
CA ASN A 113 11.65 -17.26 7.73
C ASN A 113 11.35 -16.45 6.46
N LYS A 114 12.06 -16.71 5.35
CA LYS A 114 11.81 -16.09 4.06
C LYS A 114 10.36 -16.26 3.60
N THR A 115 9.77 -17.43 3.80
CA THR A 115 8.39 -17.70 3.39
C THR A 115 7.39 -16.80 4.14
N THR A 116 7.61 -16.56 5.42
CA THR A 116 6.77 -15.66 6.22
C THR A 116 6.90 -14.21 5.74
N VAL A 117 8.14 -13.72 5.59
CA VAL A 117 8.40 -12.35 5.09
C VAL A 117 7.83 -12.17 3.68
N GLN A 118 7.97 -13.17 2.81
CA GLN A 118 7.38 -13.15 1.46
C GLN A 118 5.85 -13.09 1.53
N GLY A 119 5.20 -13.82 2.43
CA GLY A 119 3.75 -13.77 2.62
C GLY A 119 3.25 -12.39 3.05
N GLU A 120 3.96 -11.74 3.96
CA GLU A 120 3.65 -10.38 4.41
C GLU A 120 3.85 -9.34 3.29
N ILE A 121 4.94 -9.46 2.52
CA ILE A 121 5.18 -8.64 1.32
C ILE A 121 4.08 -8.89 0.28
N LYS A 122 3.68 -10.14 0.07
CA LYS A 122 2.61 -10.50 -0.87
C LYS A 122 1.31 -9.78 -0.54
N ILE A 123 0.92 -9.70 0.73
CA ILE A 123 -0.28 -8.96 1.11
C ILE A 123 -0.13 -7.48 0.76
N ILE A 124 1.05 -6.88 0.96
CA ILE A 124 1.30 -5.48 0.55
C ILE A 124 1.18 -5.32 -0.97
N VAL A 125 1.78 -6.23 -1.74
CA VAL A 125 1.75 -6.23 -3.21
C VAL A 125 0.32 -6.39 -3.74
N ASP A 126 -0.45 -7.33 -3.20
CA ASP A 126 -1.82 -7.56 -3.65
C ASP A 126 -2.75 -6.40 -3.25
N GLU A 127 -2.60 -5.85 -2.05
CA GLU A 127 -3.48 -4.81 -1.52
C GLU A 127 -3.16 -3.40 -2.07
N TYR A 128 -1.92 -3.08 -2.47
CA TYR A 128 -1.65 -1.76 -3.08
C TYR A 128 -2.33 -1.62 -4.46
N ILE A 129 -2.43 -2.73 -5.22
CA ILE A 129 -3.14 -2.76 -6.50
C ILE A 129 -4.62 -2.50 -6.26
N LYS A 130 -5.22 -3.24 -5.32
CA LYS A 130 -6.62 -3.05 -4.93
C LYS A 130 -6.88 -1.62 -4.45
N PHE A 131 -6.02 -1.08 -3.59
CA PHE A 131 -6.12 0.31 -3.15
C PHE A 131 -6.15 1.27 -4.34
N LYS A 132 -5.19 1.17 -5.26
CA LYS A 132 -5.11 2.06 -6.44
C LYS A 132 -6.38 2.00 -7.28
N THR A 133 -6.91 0.79 -7.53
CA THR A 133 -8.15 0.60 -8.28
C THR A 133 -9.34 1.23 -7.55
N GLN A 134 -9.52 0.91 -6.28
CA GLN A 134 -10.70 1.34 -5.52
C GLN A 134 -10.67 2.84 -5.24
N ILE A 135 -9.52 3.42 -4.92
CA ILE A 135 -9.41 4.86 -4.68
C ILE A 135 -9.60 5.67 -5.97
N LYS A 136 -9.13 5.15 -7.11
CA LYS A 136 -9.41 5.75 -8.43
C LYS A 136 -10.91 5.82 -8.69
N THR A 137 -11.62 4.72 -8.48
CA THR A 137 -13.08 4.66 -8.64
C THR A 137 -13.81 5.57 -7.66
N ALA A 138 -13.47 5.48 -6.37
CA ALA A 138 -14.10 6.28 -5.32
C ALA A 138 -13.93 7.78 -5.56
N LEU A 139 -12.73 8.20 -5.99
CA LEU A 139 -12.40 9.60 -6.23
C LEU A 139 -12.61 10.05 -7.69
N ASN A 140 -13.09 9.16 -8.57
CA ASN A 140 -13.23 9.42 -10.01
C ASN A 140 -11.96 10.05 -10.63
N LEU A 141 -10.80 9.48 -10.32
CA LEU A 141 -9.51 9.96 -10.81
C LEU A 141 -9.21 9.40 -12.19
N GLU A 142 -8.47 10.16 -12.99
CA GLU A 142 -7.98 9.73 -14.31
C GLU A 142 -6.67 8.94 -14.21
#